data_AF-A0AAN9FTR8-F1
#
_entry.id   AF-A0AAN9FTR8-F1
#
_cell.length_a   1.000
_cell.length_b   1.000
_cell.length_c   1.000
_cell.angle_alpha   90.00
_cell.angle_beta   90.00
_cell.angle_gamma   90.00
#
_symmetry.space_group_name_H-M   'P 1'
#
loop_
_entity.id
_entity.type
_entity.pdbx_description
1 polymer ?
#
loop_
_entity_poly.entity_id
_entity_poly.type
_entity_poly.pdbx_seq_one_letter_code
_entity_poly.pdbx_strand_id
1 'polypeptide(L)'
;MGTIIRSFTSRKPSEIMRIIVTTFIGVVFGFFLGVSFPTLSITKLNLPSGLLPSIDLSYIGDRYTGSYPWSFTKNNNRSSPRYRLSNDTSKIWVPSNPRGAERLPPGIVDAESDFYLRRLWGKPSEDLTTKPKYLVTFTVGLDQRDNIDKAVKKFSENFTILLFHYDGRTTEWEELEWSKKAIHVSARKQTKWWYAKRFLHPDIVAPYDYIFIWDEDLGVEHFDAEEYLKLVRKHGLDISQPGLEPNKGLVWQMTKRRGESEVHKVTEEKPGWCSDPHVPPCAAFVEIMAPVFSRDAWRCVWHMIQNDLVHGWGLDFALRKCVEPAHEKIGVVDAQWIVHQGIPSLGNQGETAEVGKPPRHGVKDRCRTEWTMFQNRLAYAENAYYKSMGIDMSNSTSP
;
A
#
# COMPACT_ATOMS: atom_id res chain seq x y z
N MET A 1 -37.67 -90.14 14.23
CA MET A 1 -37.73 -89.09 13.19
C MET A 1 -37.11 -87.83 13.75
N GLY A 2 -36.18 -87.19 13.04
CA GLY A 2 -35.62 -85.90 13.46
C GLY A 2 -34.30 -85.55 12.78
N THR A 3 -34.34 -85.31 11.48
CA THR A 3 -33.21 -84.87 10.65
C THR A 3 -32.92 -83.38 10.90
N ILE A 4 -31.68 -83.02 11.27
CA ILE A 4 -31.24 -81.62 11.42
C ILE A 4 -30.65 -81.13 10.10
N ILE A 5 -31.37 -80.27 9.40
CA ILE A 5 -30.92 -79.56 8.19
C ILE A 5 -30.34 -78.20 8.63
N ARG A 6 -29.04 -77.98 8.40
CA ARG A 6 -28.38 -76.68 8.54
C ARG A 6 -28.76 -75.79 7.35
N SER A 7 -29.46 -74.68 7.60
CA SER A 7 -29.72 -73.66 6.57
C SER A 7 -28.68 -72.53 6.62
N PHE A 8 -28.11 -72.24 5.47
CA PHE A 8 -27.37 -71.02 5.15
C PHE A 8 -28.36 -69.86 5.09
N THR A 9 -28.16 -68.82 5.89
CA THR A 9 -28.90 -67.56 5.76
C THR A 9 -27.93 -66.39 5.62
N SER A 10 -28.02 -65.76 4.45
CA SER A 10 -27.30 -64.58 4.01
C SER A 10 -27.50 -63.41 4.99
N ARG A 11 -26.41 -62.86 5.53
CA ARG A 11 -26.42 -61.64 6.33
C ARG A 11 -26.61 -60.44 5.39
N LYS A 12 -27.74 -59.76 5.52
CA LYS A 12 -27.99 -58.45 4.91
C LYS A 12 -26.98 -57.42 5.46
N PRO A 13 -26.29 -56.64 4.62
CA PRO A 13 -25.41 -55.57 5.09
C PRO A 13 -26.23 -54.45 5.73
N SER A 14 -25.70 -53.88 6.84
CA SER A 14 -26.33 -52.76 7.54
C SER A 14 -26.37 -51.52 6.64
N GLU A 15 -27.40 -50.70 6.84
CA GLU A 15 -27.69 -49.50 6.05
C GLU A 15 -26.49 -48.54 5.95
N ILE A 16 -25.66 -48.49 7.00
CA ILE A 16 -24.40 -47.73 7.07
C ILE A 16 -23.36 -48.25 6.06
N MET A 17 -23.24 -49.56 5.88
CA MET A 17 -22.32 -50.15 4.90
C MET A 17 -22.75 -49.84 3.47
N ARG A 18 -24.06 -49.70 3.23
CA ARG A 18 -24.60 -49.31 1.92
C ARG A 18 -24.26 -47.86 1.57
N ILE A 19 -24.33 -46.95 2.55
CA ILE A 19 -23.99 -45.53 2.39
C ILE A 19 -22.48 -45.35 2.13
N ILE A 20 -21.62 -46.04 2.88
CA ILE A 20 -20.17 -45.95 2.69
C ILE A 20 -19.78 -46.44 1.29
N VAL A 21 -20.37 -47.54 0.82
CA VAL A 21 -20.10 -48.08 -0.52
C VAL A 21 -20.59 -47.13 -1.61
N THR A 22 -21.77 -46.52 -1.50
CA THR A 22 -22.25 -45.55 -2.50
C THR A 22 -21.43 -44.26 -2.52
N THR A 23 -20.99 -43.74 -1.37
CA THR A 23 -20.11 -42.57 -1.32
C THR A 23 -18.75 -42.86 -1.94
N PHE A 24 -18.16 -44.02 -1.65
CA PHE A 24 -16.87 -44.40 -2.19
C PHE A 24 -16.93 -44.62 -3.72
N ILE A 25 -17.98 -45.28 -4.22
CA ILE A 25 -18.20 -45.43 -5.67
C ILE A 25 -18.41 -44.07 -6.33
N GLY A 26 -19.15 -43.14 -5.71
CA GLY A 26 -19.35 -41.79 -6.24
C GLY A 26 -18.06 -40.96 -6.35
N VAL A 27 -17.20 -41.02 -5.33
CA VAL A 27 -15.90 -40.32 -5.34
C VAL A 27 -14.96 -40.90 -6.38
N VAL A 28 -14.88 -42.24 -6.46
CA VAL A 28 -14.04 -42.93 -7.45
C VAL A 28 -14.54 -42.65 -8.88
N PHE A 29 -15.86 -42.74 -9.12
CA PHE A 29 -16.45 -42.46 -10.43
C PHE A 29 -16.31 -40.98 -10.84
N GLY A 30 -16.44 -40.05 -9.88
CA GLY A 30 -16.19 -38.62 -10.11
C GLY A 30 -14.73 -38.29 -10.41
N PHE A 31 -13.79 -38.95 -9.72
CA PHE A 31 -12.36 -38.81 -9.98
C PHE A 31 -11.98 -39.36 -11.37
N PHE A 32 -12.49 -40.53 -11.76
CA PHE A 32 -12.21 -41.09 -13.09
C PHE A 32 -12.87 -40.30 -14.22
N LEU A 33 -14.06 -39.73 -14.04
CA LEU A 33 -14.63 -38.78 -15.01
C LEU A 33 -13.77 -37.51 -15.12
N GLY A 34 -13.33 -36.93 -14.00
CA GLY A 34 -12.51 -35.71 -13.99
C GLY A 34 -11.12 -35.86 -14.64
N VAL A 35 -10.53 -37.06 -14.57
CA VAL A 35 -9.20 -37.36 -15.13
C VAL A 35 -9.29 -37.91 -16.57
N SER A 36 -10.47 -38.36 -17.01
CA SER A 36 -10.69 -38.94 -18.36
C SER A 36 -11.25 -37.95 -19.39
N PHE A 37 -11.53 -36.69 -19.03
CA PHE A 37 -11.77 -35.65 -20.03
C PHE A 37 -10.43 -35.11 -20.55
N PRO A 38 -10.06 -35.35 -21.82
CA PRO A 38 -9.01 -34.55 -22.43
C PRO A 38 -9.48 -33.10 -22.35
N THR A 39 -8.60 -32.20 -21.90
CA THR A 39 -8.81 -30.76 -22.03
C THR A 39 -9.05 -30.50 -23.51
N LEU A 40 -10.33 -30.36 -23.88
CA LEU A 40 -10.72 -29.94 -25.20
C LEU A 40 -10.15 -28.53 -25.36
N SER A 41 -9.04 -28.49 -26.07
CA SER A 41 -8.48 -27.30 -26.67
C SER A 41 -9.65 -26.61 -27.37
N ILE A 42 -10.10 -25.47 -26.82
CA ILE A 42 -10.99 -24.58 -27.56
C ILE A 42 -10.24 -24.27 -28.85
N THR A 43 -10.81 -24.82 -29.90
CA THR A 43 -10.39 -24.68 -31.27
C THR A 43 -10.15 -23.22 -31.59
N LYS A 44 -9.08 -22.98 -32.35
CA LYS A 44 -8.92 -21.80 -33.19
C LYS A 44 -10.29 -21.33 -33.71
N LEU A 45 -10.78 -20.21 -33.19
CA LEU A 45 -11.63 -19.34 -33.99
C LEU A 45 -10.68 -18.64 -34.97
N ASN A 46 -10.53 -19.22 -36.16
CA ASN A 46 -10.01 -18.48 -37.30
C ASN A 46 -11.10 -17.46 -37.67
N LEU A 47 -11.00 -16.24 -37.15
CA LEU A 47 -11.69 -15.11 -37.77
C LEU A 47 -11.02 -14.85 -39.12
N PRO A 48 -11.76 -14.69 -40.23
CA PRO A 48 -11.20 -14.15 -41.45
C PRO A 48 -10.65 -12.75 -41.15
N SER A 49 -9.35 -12.54 -41.41
CA SER A 49 -8.73 -11.22 -41.42
C SER A 49 -9.24 -10.46 -42.64
N GLY A 50 -10.45 -9.93 -42.56
CA GLY A 50 -11.08 -9.21 -43.65
C GLY A 50 -12.26 -8.42 -43.13
N LEU A 51 -11.97 -7.20 -42.66
CA LEU A 51 -12.83 -6.02 -42.50
C LEU A 51 -12.36 -5.18 -41.31
N LEU A 52 -11.16 -4.63 -41.41
CA LEU A 52 -10.85 -3.33 -40.81
C LEU A 52 -10.52 -2.41 -41.99
N PRO A 53 -11.13 -1.21 -42.10
CA PRO A 53 -10.70 -0.26 -43.11
C PRO A 53 -9.25 0.12 -42.80
N SER A 54 -8.38 -0.06 -43.78
CA SER A 54 -7.04 0.51 -43.75
C SER A 54 -7.17 2.01 -43.55
N ILE A 55 -6.81 2.52 -42.36
CA ILE A 55 -6.50 3.93 -42.23
C ILE A 55 -5.24 4.14 -43.05
N ASP A 56 -5.41 4.82 -44.17
CA ASP A 56 -4.36 5.22 -45.08
C ASP A 56 -3.42 6.21 -44.37
N LEU A 57 -2.28 5.70 -43.90
CA LEU A 57 -1.25 6.51 -43.26
C LEU A 57 -0.33 7.20 -44.29
N SER A 58 -0.72 7.27 -45.56
CA SER A 58 0.03 7.98 -46.60
C SER A 58 -0.14 9.51 -46.53
N TYR A 59 -1.02 10.04 -45.67
CA TYR A 59 -1.23 11.49 -45.53
C TYR A 59 -0.42 12.18 -44.40
N ILE A 60 0.42 11.45 -43.65
CA ILE A 60 1.35 12.04 -42.66
C ILE A 60 2.81 11.69 -43.05
N GLY A 61 3.06 11.65 -44.36
CA GLY A 61 4.33 11.25 -44.96
C GLY A 61 4.94 12.31 -45.85
N ASP A 62 4.75 13.60 -45.54
CA ASP A 62 5.53 14.66 -46.17
C ASP A 62 5.79 15.79 -45.16
N ARG A 63 7.07 16.16 -45.03
CA ARG A 63 7.65 17.18 -44.14
C ARG A 63 8.17 16.73 -42.77
N TYR A 64 9.03 15.71 -42.72
CA TYR A 64 10.19 15.73 -41.80
C TYR A 64 11.35 14.93 -42.41
N THR A 65 12.02 15.53 -43.40
CA THR A 65 13.35 15.07 -43.83
C THR A 65 14.39 15.55 -42.82
N GLY A 66 14.91 14.62 -42.02
CA GLY A 66 16.03 14.84 -41.11
C GLY A 66 16.76 13.52 -40.86
N SER A 67 17.77 13.25 -41.70
CA SER A 67 18.64 12.08 -41.68
C SER A 67 19.28 11.78 -40.32
N TYR A 68 19.21 10.52 -39.90
CA TYR A 68 20.20 9.89 -39.01
C TYR A 68 20.55 8.50 -39.58
N PRO A 69 21.83 8.19 -39.92
CA PRO A 69 22.21 6.86 -40.34
C PRO A 69 22.70 6.03 -39.14
N TRP A 70 21.92 5.05 -38.68
CA TRP A 70 22.43 4.02 -37.77
C TRP A 70 22.85 2.80 -38.58
N SER A 71 24.16 2.60 -38.71
CA SER A 71 24.74 1.41 -39.33
C SER A 71 24.84 0.28 -38.31
N PHE A 72 24.28 -0.89 -38.63
CA PHE A 72 24.51 -2.13 -37.90
C PHE A 72 25.71 -2.86 -38.50
N THR A 73 26.84 -2.84 -37.80
CA THR A 73 27.98 -3.71 -38.07
C THR A 73 27.76 -5.07 -37.42
N LYS A 74 27.66 -6.12 -38.26
CA LYS A 74 27.74 -7.53 -37.85
C LYS A 74 29.15 -7.84 -37.36
N ASN A 75 29.28 -8.52 -36.22
CA ASN A 75 30.42 -9.39 -36.00
C ASN A 75 30.05 -10.63 -35.16
N ASN A 76 30.64 -11.76 -35.56
CA ASN A 76 30.27 -13.12 -35.15
C ASN A 76 31.14 -13.66 -34.00
N ASN A 77 30.53 -14.60 -33.28
CA ASN A 77 31.11 -15.73 -32.52
C ASN A 77 31.84 -15.49 -31.19
N ARG A 78 31.18 -15.89 -30.09
CA ARG A 78 31.66 -16.96 -29.19
C ARG A 78 30.53 -17.53 -28.33
N SER A 79 30.62 -18.84 -28.12
CA SER A 79 29.64 -19.81 -27.62
C SER A 79 29.38 -19.75 -26.11
N SER A 80 28.10 -19.73 -25.72
CA SER A 80 27.57 -20.06 -24.39
C SER A 80 26.28 -20.90 -24.51
N PRO A 81 25.88 -21.67 -23.48
CA PRO A 81 25.03 -22.83 -23.63
C PRO A 81 23.61 -22.45 -24.06
N ARG A 82 23.13 -23.14 -25.10
CA ARG A 82 21.83 -22.95 -25.74
C ARG A 82 20.69 -23.23 -24.75
N TYR A 83 20.14 -22.17 -24.15
CA TYR A 83 18.69 -22.14 -23.98
C TYR A 83 18.10 -22.23 -25.39
N ARG A 84 17.37 -23.31 -25.67
CA ARG A 84 16.60 -23.43 -26.91
C ARG A 84 15.50 -22.35 -26.86
N LEU A 85 15.84 -21.15 -27.30
CA LEU A 85 14.86 -20.18 -27.76
C LEU A 85 14.20 -20.83 -28.96
N SER A 86 12.95 -21.28 -28.82
CA SER A 86 12.13 -21.59 -29.99
C SER A 86 12.03 -20.28 -30.78
N ASN A 87 12.66 -20.23 -31.94
CA ASN A 87 12.68 -19.07 -32.85
C ASN A 87 11.28 -18.80 -33.40
N ASP A 88 10.45 -18.16 -32.58
CA ASP A 88 9.42 -17.26 -33.05
C ASP A 88 9.96 -15.85 -32.85
N THR A 89 10.82 -15.39 -33.77
CA THR A 89 11.44 -14.06 -33.73
C THR A 89 10.41 -12.91 -33.78
N SER A 90 9.11 -13.23 -33.90
CA SER A 90 8.01 -12.27 -33.82
C SER A 90 7.54 -11.98 -32.39
N LYS A 91 7.95 -12.78 -31.39
CA LYS A 91 7.44 -12.66 -30.01
C LYS A 91 8.53 -12.18 -29.06
N ILE A 92 8.37 -10.97 -28.57
CA ILE A 92 9.16 -10.42 -27.48
C ILE A 92 8.63 -11.03 -26.18
N TRP A 93 9.53 -11.58 -25.36
CA TRP A 93 9.22 -12.03 -24.02
C TRP A 93 10.41 -11.77 -23.10
N VAL A 94 10.25 -10.81 -22.18
CA VAL A 94 11.28 -10.34 -21.25
C VAL A 94 10.77 -10.54 -19.82
N PRO A 95 11.25 -11.59 -19.13
CA PRO A 95 10.81 -11.90 -17.77
C PRO A 95 11.17 -10.86 -16.71
N SER A 96 12.16 -9.99 -16.99
CA SER A 96 12.57 -8.91 -16.07
C SER A 96 11.67 -7.68 -16.13
N ASN A 97 10.76 -7.59 -17.11
CA ASN A 97 9.80 -6.49 -17.18
C ASN A 97 8.76 -6.63 -16.05
N PRO A 98 8.10 -5.53 -15.66
CA PRO A 98 6.98 -5.58 -14.73
C PRO A 98 5.91 -6.58 -15.20
N ARG A 99 5.20 -7.16 -14.23
CA ARG A 99 4.16 -8.16 -14.49
C ARG A 99 3.12 -7.60 -15.46
N GLY A 100 2.87 -8.33 -16.55
CA GLY A 100 1.95 -7.92 -17.63
C GLY A 100 2.61 -7.13 -18.77
N ALA A 101 3.85 -6.69 -18.61
CA ALA A 101 4.63 -6.00 -19.64
C ALA A 101 5.73 -6.88 -20.26
N GLU A 102 5.73 -8.19 -20.00
CA GLU A 102 6.78 -9.11 -20.48
C GLU A 102 6.85 -9.17 -22.01
N ARG A 103 5.75 -8.85 -22.70
CA ARG A 103 5.73 -8.82 -24.18
C ARG A 103 6.27 -7.53 -24.80
N LEU A 104 6.63 -6.54 -23.99
CA LEU A 104 7.13 -5.26 -24.47
C LEU A 104 8.67 -5.26 -24.55
N PRO A 105 9.27 -4.59 -25.57
CA PRO A 105 10.70 -4.32 -25.56
C PRO A 105 11.10 -3.54 -24.29
N PRO A 106 12.24 -3.84 -23.63
CA PRO A 106 12.59 -3.17 -22.38
C PRO A 106 12.70 -1.65 -22.51
N GLY A 107 13.15 -1.15 -23.66
CA GLY A 107 13.34 0.28 -23.90
C GLY A 107 12.07 1.13 -24.01
N ILE A 108 10.87 0.53 -24.08
CA ILE A 108 9.59 1.26 -24.04
C ILE A 108 8.88 1.11 -22.69
N VAL A 109 9.35 0.21 -21.82
CA VAL A 109 8.71 -0.06 -20.54
C VAL A 109 9.16 0.99 -19.54
N ASP A 110 8.20 1.76 -19.06
CA ASP A 110 8.33 2.53 -17.83
C ASP A 110 7.66 1.76 -16.70
N ALA A 111 8.43 1.38 -15.67
CA ALA A 111 7.94 0.58 -14.56
C ALA A 111 7.30 1.43 -13.46
N GLU A 112 7.57 2.73 -13.48
CA GLU A 112 7.15 3.69 -12.47
C GLU A 112 6.31 4.80 -13.11
N SER A 113 5.69 5.62 -12.27
CA SER A 113 4.95 6.81 -12.66
C SER A 113 5.26 7.94 -11.67
N ASP A 114 4.61 9.08 -11.84
CA ASP A 114 4.81 10.24 -10.98
C ASP A 114 3.54 11.10 -10.86
N PHE A 115 3.55 12.05 -9.93
CA PHE A 115 2.51 13.07 -9.78
C PHE A 115 2.87 14.40 -10.44
N TYR A 116 3.92 14.45 -11.26
CA TYR A 116 4.35 15.69 -11.89
C TYR A 116 3.40 16.08 -13.01
N LEU A 117 2.80 17.27 -12.87
CA LEU A 117 1.86 17.80 -13.85
C LEU A 117 2.58 18.10 -15.19
N ARG A 118 1.96 17.69 -16.30
CA ARG A 118 2.47 17.86 -17.66
C ARG A 118 1.59 18.83 -18.44
N ARG A 119 2.18 19.55 -19.40
CA ARG A 119 1.43 20.51 -20.24
C ARG A 119 0.67 19.75 -21.33
N LEU A 120 -0.44 20.32 -21.79
CA LEU A 120 -1.24 19.73 -22.87
C LEU A 120 -0.60 19.92 -24.27
N TRP A 121 0.47 20.71 -24.39
CA TRP A 121 1.16 21.03 -25.65
C TRP A 121 2.66 21.21 -25.44
N GLY A 122 3.41 21.26 -26.54
CA GLY A 122 4.86 21.48 -26.53
C GLY A 122 5.67 20.19 -26.42
N LYS A 123 6.94 20.30 -26.02
CA LYS A 123 7.83 19.14 -25.85
C LYS A 123 7.77 18.63 -24.41
N PRO A 124 7.57 17.30 -24.17
CA PRO A 124 7.55 16.74 -22.82
C PRO A 124 8.82 17.00 -21.99
N SER A 125 9.98 17.15 -22.66
CA SER A 125 11.25 17.47 -22.02
C SER A 125 11.30 18.86 -21.37
N GLU A 126 10.38 19.75 -21.73
CA GLU A 126 10.31 21.13 -21.24
C GLU A 126 9.24 21.31 -20.15
N ASP A 127 8.48 20.25 -19.82
CA ASP A 127 7.37 20.35 -18.86
C ASP A 127 7.85 20.50 -17.41
N LEU A 128 9.00 19.93 -17.07
CA LEU A 128 9.54 19.92 -15.71
C LEU A 128 10.84 20.73 -15.65
N THR A 129 10.72 22.01 -15.31
CA THR A 129 11.89 22.88 -15.04
C THR A 129 12.53 22.56 -13.69
N THR A 130 11.71 22.19 -12.71
CA THR A 130 12.13 21.68 -11.40
C THR A 130 11.31 20.43 -11.06
N LYS A 131 11.94 19.49 -10.35
CA LYS A 131 11.27 18.26 -9.90
C LYS A 131 11.18 18.27 -8.37
N PRO A 132 9.96 18.32 -7.81
CA PRO A 132 9.75 18.12 -6.39
C PRO A 132 10.35 16.79 -5.93
N LYS A 133 11.02 16.82 -4.77
CA LYS A 133 11.72 15.67 -4.18
C LYS A 133 10.93 15.01 -3.05
N TYR A 134 9.94 15.71 -2.52
CA TYR A 134 9.17 15.25 -1.36
C TYR A 134 7.68 15.34 -1.67
N LEU A 135 6.89 14.50 -0.99
CA LEU A 135 5.44 14.50 -1.10
C LEU A 135 4.84 14.78 0.27
N VAL A 136 3.85 15.67 0.33
CA VAL A 136 2.99 15.82 1.50
C VAL A 136 1.54 15.60 1.12
N THR A 137 0.86 14.80 1.93
CA THR A 137 -0.55 14.50 1.78
C THR A 137 -1.33 14.89 3.02
N PHE A 138 -2.51 15.47 2.79
CA PHE A 138 -3.48 15.80 3.84
C PHE A 138 -4.84 15.21 3.49
N THR A 139 -5.54 14.66 4.47
CA THR A 139 -6.93 14.21 4.29
C THR A 139 -7.88 15.26 4.85
N VAL A 140 -8.56 15.99 3.97
CA VAL A 140 -9.13 17.29 4.32
C VAL A 140 -10.63 17.37 4.07
N GLY A 141 -11.28 18.22 4.86
CA GLY A 141 -12.57 18.82 4.57
C GLY A 141 -12.47 20.33 4.61
N LEU A 142 -13.44 21.02 4.02
CA LEU A 142 -13.39 22.48 3.89
C LEU A 142 -13.32 23.19 5.25
N ASP A 143 -13.94 22.62 6.29
CA ASP A 143 -13.94 23.19 7.64
C ASP A 143 -12.51 23.30 8.24
N GLN A 144 -11.54 22.54 7.71
CA GLN A 144 -10.14 22.55 8.13
C GLN A 144 -9.24 23.37 7.19
N ARG A 145 -9.80 24.03 6.16
CA ARG A 145 -9.05 24.75 5.13
C ARG A 145 -8.04 25.75 5.69
N ASP A 146 -8.45 26.54 6.68
CA ASP A 146 -7.57 27.56 7.27
C ASP A 146 -6.40 26.93 8.04
N ASN A 147 -6.59 25.74 8.62
CA ASN A 147 -5.51 25.02 9.27
C ASN A 147 -4.53 24.44 8.23
N ILE A 148 -5.06 23.88 7.14
CA ILE A 148 -4.25 23.37 6.03
C ILE A 148 -3.48 24.50 5.32
N ASP A 149 -4.06 25.69 5.18
CA ASP A 149 -3.36 26.85 4.63
C ASP A 149 -2.13 27.23 5.47
N LYS A 150 -2.24 27.17 6.82
CA LYS A 150 -1.09 27.34 7.72
C LYS A 150 -0.07 26.21 7.57
N ALA A 151 -0.53 24.97 7.46
CA ALA A 151 0.32 23.79 7.26
C ALA A 151 1.15 23.90 5.98
N VAL A 152 0.50 24.14 4.84
CA VAL A 152 1.13 24.21 3.52
C VAL A 152 2.24 25.26 3.46
N LYS A 153 2.10 26.38 4.16
CA LYS A 153 3.14 27.43 4.26
C LYS A 153 4.45 26.97 4.93
N LYS A 154 4.47 25.80 5.59
CA LYS A 154 5.68 25.20 6.16
C LYS A 154 6.44 24.27 5.20
N PHE A 155 5.92 24.09 3.98
CA PHE A 155 6.53 23.24 2.96
C PHE A 155 7.07 24.10 1.82
N SER A 156 8.30 23.80 1.39
CA SER A 156 8.98 24.51 0.31
C SER A 156 8.48 24.07 -1.08
N GLU A 157 8.98 24.69 -2.14
CA GLU A 157 8.70 24.28 -3.53
C GLU A 157 9.25 22.88 -3.89
N ASN A 158 10.06 22.27 -3.01
CA ASN A 158 10.51 20.88 -3.18
C ASN A 158 9.40 19.86 -2.88
N PHE A 159 8.24 20.30 -2.38
CA PHE A 159 7.12 19.44 -2.03
C PHE A 159 6.04 19.44 -3.12
N THR A 160 5.62 18.26 -3.54
CA THR A 160 4.30 18.07 -4.14
C THR A 160 3.26 18.04 -3.04
N ILE A 161 2.18 18.82 -3.20
CA ILE A 161 1.07 18.88 -2.26
C ILE A 161 -0.11 18.10 -2.86
N LEU A 162 -0.60 17.12 -2.12
CA LEU A 162 -1.72 16.27 -2.52
C LEU A 162 -2.81 16.30 -1.43
N LEU A 163 -4.00 16.73 -1.80
CA LEU A 163 -5.14 16.84 -0.90
C LEU A 163 -6.17 15.75 -1.19
N PHE A 164 -6.53 15.00 -0.16
CA PHE A 164 -7.56 13.96 -0.19
C PHE A 164 -8.87 14.48 0.42
N HIS A 165 -9.84 14.83 -0.42
CA HIS A 165 -11.08 15.50 -0.03
C HIS A 165 -12.17 14.52 0.36
N TYR A 166 -12.38 14.31 1.66
CA TYR A 166 -13.43 13.40 2.15
C TYR A 166 -14.83 13.99 2.08
N ASP A 167 -14.99 15.29 1.89
CA ASP A 167 -16.28 15.97 1.83
C ASP A 167 -16.79 16.20 0.39
N GLY A 168 -15.93 16.00 -0.60
CA GLY A 168 -16.26 16.20 -2.01
C GLY A 168 -16.10 17.64 -2.50
N ARG A 169 -15.53 18.56 -1.71
CA ARG A 169 -15.51 20.01 -1.98
C ARG A 169 -14.11 20.46 -2.40
N THR A 170 -13.92 20.66 -3.70
CA THR A 170 -12.60 21.03 -4.26
C THR A 170 -12.56 22.47 -4.79
N THR A 171 -13.66 22.99 -5.33
CA THR A 171 -13.70 24.32 -5.95
C THR A 171 -13.43 25.46 -4.97
N GLU A 172 -13.90 25.36 -3.74
CA GLU A 172 -13.71 26.38 -2.71
C GLU A 172 -12.24 26.53 -2.26
N TRP A 173 -11.39 25.55 -2.59
CA TRP A 173 -9.97 25.63 -2.33
C TRP A 173 -9.22 26.50 -3.36
N GLU A 174 -9.81 26.77 -4.52
CA GLU A 174 -9.19 27.61 -5.57
C GLU A 174 -8.99 29.08 -5.13
N GLU A 175 -9.65 29.51 -4.04
CA GLU A 175 -9.38 30.80 -3.40
C GLU A 175 -7.94 30.91 -2.87
N LEU A 176 -7.28 29.78 -2.60
CA LEU A 176 -5.88 29.73 -2.19
C LEU A 176 -4.98 29.52 -3.41
N GLU A 177 -4.12 30.49 -3.73
CA GLU A 177 -3.27 30.45 -4.93
C GLU A 177 -2.36 29.22 -5.00
N TRP A 178 -1.86 28.74 -3.85
CA TRP A 178 -1.05 27.52 -3.80
C TRP A 178 -1.88 26.28 -4.16
N SER A 179 -3.18 26.28 -3.87
CA SER A 179 -4.07 25.14 -4.12
C SER A 179 -4.27 24.88 -5.60
N LYS A 180 -4.20 25.92 -6.45
CA LYS A 180 -4.27 25.76 -7.91
C LYS A 180 -3.10 24.94 -8.49
N LYS A 181 -2.01 24.82 -7.74
CA LYS A 181 -0.84 23.99 -8.08
C LYS A 181 -0.82 22.65 -7.34
N ALA A 182 -1.70 22.46 -6.35
CA ALA A 182 -1.83 21.22 -5.62
C ALA A 182 -2.67 20.20 -6.42
N ILE A 183 -2.52 18.93 -6.07
CA ILE A 183 -3.32 17.86 -6.67
C ILE A 183 -4.48 17.57 -5.72
N HIS A 184 -5.69 17.51 -6.28
CA HIS A 184 -6.91 17.24 -5.52
C HIS A 184 -7.48 15.89 -5.93
N VAL A 185 -7.67 14.99 -4.96
CA VAL A 185 -8.37 13.72 -5.17
C VAL A 185 -9.57 13.68 -4.24
N SER A 186 -10.74 13.33 -4.75
CA SER A 186 -12.01 13.53 -4.05
C SER A 186 -12.87 12.27 -4.10
N ALA A 187 -13.21 11.75 -2.92
CA ALA A 187 -14.07 10.61 -2.70
C ALA A 187 -14.76 10.78 -1.34
N ARG A 188 -16.09 10.89 -1.37
CA ARG A 188 -16.86 11.21 -0.16
C ARG A 188 -16.74 10.13 0.91
N LYS A 189 -16.62 10.59 2.16
CA LYS A 189 -16.58 9.80 3.38
C LYS A 189 -15.48 8.71 3.39
N GLN A 190 -14.37 8.94 2.71
CA GLN A 190 -13.21 8.04 2.73
C GLN A 190 -12.15 8.55 3.70
N THR A 191 -11.52 7.62 4.41
CA THR A 191 -10.48 7.88 5.41
C THR A 191 -9.10 8.05 4.76
N LYS A 192 -8.15 8.61 5.52
CA LYS A 192 -6.75 8.80 5.10
C LYS A 192 -6.10 7.54 4.52
N TRP A 193 -6.21 6.41 5.21
CA TRP A 193 -5.58 5.17 4.79
C TRP A 193 -6.28 4.51 3.60
N TRP A 194 -7.57 4.79 3.37
CA TRP A 194 -8.25 4.39 2.14
C TRP A 194 -7.63 5.07 0.91
N TYR A 195 -7.37 6.38 1.02
CA TYR A 195 -6.71 7.15 -0.04
C TYR A 195 -5.26 6.72 -0.23
N ALA A 196 -4.49 6.63 0.86
CA ALA A 196 -3.09 6.24 0.80
C ALA A 196 -2.92 4.88 0.09
N LYS A 197 -3.79 3.90 0.39
CA LYS A 197 -3.75 2.59 -0.27
C LYS A 197 -3.99 2.66 -1.79
N ARG A 198 -4.78 3.62 -2.28
CA ARG A 198 -5.23 3.68 -3.67
C ARG A 198 -4.43 4.64 -4.55
N PHE A 199 -3.94 5.73 -3.97
CA PHE A 199 -3.30 6.80 -4.72
C PHE A 199 -1.80 6.90 -4.44
N LEU A 200 -1.30 6.36 -3.33
CA LEU A 200 0.13 6.39 -3.00
C LEU A 200 0.81 5.04 -3.30
N HIS A 201 0.52 4.45 -4.46
CA HIS A 201 1.19 3.21 -4.87
C HIS A 201 2.72 3.41 -4.93
N PRO A 202 3.56 2.47 -4.46
CA PRO A 202 5.01 2.67 -4.37
C PRO A 202 5.64 3.05 -5.70
N ASP A 203 5.17 2.46 -6.81
CA ASP A 203 5.69 2.77 -8.14
C ASP A 203 5.19 4.13 -8.69
N ILE A 204 4.17 4.76 -8.09
CA ILE A 204 3.72 6.13 -8.42
C ILE A 204 4.50 7.17 -7.61
N VAL A 205 4.81 6.85 -6.34
CA VAL A 205 5.53 7.77 -5.44
C VAL A 205 7.03 7.54 -5.40
N ALA A 206 7.55 6.64 -6.24
CA ALA A 206 8.97 6.31 -6.37
C ALA A 206 9.91 7.52 -6.61
N PRO A 207 9.48 8.63 -7.27
CA PRO A 207 10.32 9.81 -7.42
C PRO A 207 10.58 10.59 -6.14
N TYR A 208 9.81 10.36 -5.07
CA TYR A 208 9.89 11.12 -3.82
C TYR A 208 10.79 10.42 -2.80
N ASP A 209 11.72 11.15 -2.21
CA ASP A 209 12.63 10.63 -1.18
C ASP A 209 11.90 10.41 0.15
N TYR A 210 10.95 11.32 0.47
CA TYR A 210 10.16 11.30 1.69
C TYR A 210 8.68 11.61 1.42
N ILE A 211 7.81 10.90 2.13
CA ILE A 211 6.35 10.94 1.97
C ILE A 211 5.71 11.23 3.32
N PHE A 212 5.05 12.38 3.44
CA PHE A 212 4.33 12.84 4.62
C PHE A 212 2.85 12.48 4.46
N ILE A 213 2.27 11.83 5.47
CA ILE A 213 0.86 11.40 5.45
C ILE A 213 0.17 11.93 6.70
N TRP A 214 -0.27 13.18 6.64
CA TRP A 214 -0.66 13.94 7.83
C TRP A 214 -2.18 14.09 7.95
N ASP A 215 -2.65 14.11 9.19
CA ASP A 215 -4.00 14.55 9.55
C ASP A 215 -4.12 16.08 9.43
N GLU A 216 -5.36 16.52 9.32
CA GLU A 216 -5.77 17.90 9.05
C GLU A 216 -5.89 18.78 10.29
N ASP A 217 -5.78 18.22 11.49
CA ASP A 217 -5.98 18.87 12.79
C ASP A 217 -4.68 19.16 13.56
N LEU A 218 -3.60 19.40 12.80
CA LEU A 218 -2.26 19.68 13.32
C LEU A 218 -1.94 21.18 13.32
N GLY A 219 -1.52 21.70 14.47
CA GLY A 219 -0.87 23.01 14.62
C GLY A 219 0.61 22.90 14.29
N VAL A 220 1.12 23.81 13.46
CA VAL A 220 2.45 23.73 12.84
C VAL A 220 3.32 24.96 13.11
N GLU A 221 2.98 25.75 14.14
CA GLU A 221 3.63 27.03 14.44
C GLU A 221 5.14 26.88 14.54
N HIS A 222 5.59 25.78 15.13
CA HIS A 222 6.99 25.47 15.44
C HIS A 222 7.63 24.43 14.50
N PHE A 223 7.00 24.16 13.37
CA PHE A 223 7.47 23.20 12.39
C PHE A 223 8.02 23.88 11.14
N ASP A 224 9.13 23.36 10.63
CA ASP A 224 9.72 23.64 9.32
C ASP A 224 10.11 22.32 8.64
N ALA A 225 9.59 22.08 7.43
CA ALA A 225 9.75 20.78 6.76
C ALA A 225 11.19 20.50 6.30
N GLU A 226 11.97 21.53 5.94
CA GLU A 226 13.34 21.35 5.45
C GLU A 226 14.30 21.09 6.61
N GLU A 227 14.18 21.84 7.71
CA GLU A 227 14.96 21.57 8.93
C GLU A 227 14.57 20.22 9.55
N TYR A 228 13.29 19.83 9.47
CA TYR A 228 12.85 18.47 9.84
C TYR A 228 13.56 17.39 9.03
N LEU A 229 13.51 17.48 7.69
CA LEU A 229 14.12 16.47 6.83
C LEU A 229 15.66 16.43 6.95
N LYS A 230 16.29 17.55 7.29
CA LYS A 230 17.72 17.59 7.62
C LYS A 230 18.04 16.75 8.85
N LEU A 231 17.22 16.81 9.90
CA LEU A 231 17.38 15.99 11.10
C LEU A 231 17.06 14.51 10.83
N VAL A 232 16.00 14.22 10.07
CA VAL A 232 15.65 12.85 9.64
C VAL A 232 16.85 12.19 8.94
N ARG A 233 17.48 12.89 8.00
CA ARG A 233 18.69 12.40 7.31
C ARG A 233 19.89 12.26 8.24
N LYS A 234 20.16 13.31 9.05
CA LYS A 234 21.28 13.32 10.01
C LYS A 234 21.24 12.11 10.95
N HIS A 235 20.04 11.71 11.37
CA HIS A 235 19.82 10.64 12.34
C HIS A 235 19.44 9.29 11.74
N GLY A 236 19.43 9.18 10.39
CA GLY A 236 19.17 7.93 9.67
C GLY A 236 17.76 7.37 9.91
N LEU A 237 16.76 8.24 10.00
CA LEU A 237 15.38 7.82 10.26
C LEU A 237 14.67 7.46 8.94
N ASP A 238 14.19 6.21 8.86
CA ASP A 238 13.40 5.70 7.72
C ASP A 238 11.90 5.90 7.93
N ILE A 239 11.44 5.92 9.19
CA ILE A 239 10.08 6.31 9.58
C ILE A 239 10.20 7.30 10.72
N SER A 240 9.48 8.41 10.64
CA SER A 240 9.61 9.46 11.65
C SER A 240 8.31 10.23 11.84
N GLN A 241 8.24 11.01 12.90
CA GLN A 241 7.25 12.07 13.04
C GLN A 241 7.86 13.28 13.77
N PRO A 242 7.26 14.48 13.64
CA PRO A 242 7.54 15.59 14.54
C PRO A 242 7.17 15.25 15.99
N GLY A 243 7.85 15.87 16.96
CA GLY A 243 7.47 15.80 18.36
C GLY A 243 6.07 16.36 18.59
N LEU A 244 5.28 15.74 19.48
CA LEU A 244 3.98 16.27 19.89
C LEU A 244 4.13 17.11 21.14
N GLU A 245 3.56 18.31 21.11
CA GLU A 245 3.54 19.15 22.30
C GLU A 245 2.73 18.49 23.44
N PRO A 246 3.28 18.39 24.66
CA PRO A 246 2.71 17.57 25.74
C PRO A 246 1.43 18.15 26.38
N ASN A 247 0.93 19.28 25.89
CA ASN A 247 -0.01 20.12 26.62
C ASN A 247 -1.48 19.65 26.56
N LYS A 248 -1.86 18.74 25.63
CA LYS A 248 -3.25 18.28 25.47
C LYS A 248 -3.33 16.82 24.95
N GLY A 249 -3.98 15.92 25.70
CA GLY A 249 -4.48 14.63 25.18
C GLY A 249 -3.81 13.34 25.70
N LEU A 250 -4.32 12.21 25.20
CA LEU A 250 -3.80 10.85 25.42
C LEU A 250 -2.70 10.54 24.40
N VAL A 251 -1.56 11.20 24.53
CA VAL A 251 -0.39 10.95 23.67
C VAL A 251 0.53 9.90 24.30
N TRP A 252 1.04 8.98 23.49
CA TRP A 252 2.07 8.01 23.89
C TRP A 252 3.32 8.76 24.37
N GLN A 253 4.02 8.24 25.37
CA GLN A 253 5.27 8.85 25.84
C GLN A 253 6.32 8.90 24.72
N MET A 254 6.24 7.95 23.77
CA MET A 254 7.14 7.88 22.62
C MET A 254 6.90 9.02 21.61
N THR A 255 5.69 9.60 21.56
CA THR A 255 5.37 10.66 20.58
C THR A 255 5.54 12.07 21.15
N LYS A 256 5.68 12.20 22.47
CA LYS A 256 5.85 13.49 23.13
C LYS A 256 7.21 14.10 22.85
N ARG A 257 7.21 15.37 22.51
CA ARG A 257 8.41 16.19 22.36
C ARG A 257 9.23 16.21 23.66
N ARG A 258 10.54 16.11 23.52
CA ARG A 258 11.54 16.34 24.58
C ARG A 258 12.31 17.64 24.30
N GLY A 259 12.39 18.53 25.29
CA GLY A 259 12.99 19.86 25.10
C GLY A 259 14.52 19.84 24.93
N GLU A 260 15.19 18.78 25.35
CA GLU A 260 16.66 18.70 25.49
C GLU A 260 17.34 17.88 24.38
N SER A 261 16.58 17.28 23.45
CA SER A 261 17.10 16.45 22.36
C SER A 261 16.68 16.98 20.99
N GLU A 262 17.46 16.66 19.96
CA GLU A 262 17.04 16.87 18.56
C GLU A 262 16.06 15.80 18.11
N VAL A 263 16.31 14.55 18.53
CA VAL A 263 15.51 13.36 18.23
C VAL A 263 15.55 12.39 19.41
N HIS A 264 14.53 11.54 19.52
CA HIS A 264 14.58 10.35 20.36
C HIS A 264 13.92 9.15 19.67
N LYS A 265 14.34 7.94 20.06
CA LYS A 265 13.93 6.67 19.44
C LYS A 265 13.42 5.63 20.44
N VAL A 266 13.58 5.93 21.73
CA VAL A 266 13.21 5.08 22.87
C VAL A 266 12.57 5.93 23.95
N THR A 267 11.64 5.37 24.70
CA THR A 267 10.95 6.00 25.82
C THR A 267 10.69 5.01 26.95
N GLU A 268 10.38 5.55 28.13
CA GLU A 268 9.80 4.79 29.23
C GLU A 268 8.29 5.03 29.25
N GLU A 269 7.53 3.96 29.02
CA GLU A 269 6.07 3.98 29.13
C GLU A 269 5.61 3.57 30.54
N LYS A 270 4.29 3.59 30.74
CA LYS A 270 3.68 3.12 31.99
C LYS A 270 4.07 1.66 32.28
N PRO A 271 4.21 1.27 33.55
CA PRO A 271 4.52 -0.11 33.92
C PRO A 271 3.57 -1.11 33.25
N GLY A 272 4.15 -2.14 32.60
CA GLY A 272 3.41 -3.20 31.90
C GLY A 272 2.94 -2.86 30.49
N TRP A 273 3.26 -1.68 29.94
CA TRP A 273 2.88 -1.30 28.58
C TRP A 273 3.88 -1.73 27.51
N CYS A 274 5.12 -2.03 27.91
CA CYS A 274 6.16 -2.52 27.02
C CYS A 274 6.57 -3.92 27.41
N SER A 275 6.36 -4.86 26.49
CA SER A 275 6.87 -6.23 26.62
C SER A 275 8.38 -6.30 26.39
N ASP A 276 8.91 -5.41 25.55
CA ASP A 276 10.34 -5.25 25.24
C ASP A 276 10.64 -3.74 25.03
N PRO A 277 11.76 -3.20 25.54
CA PRO A 277 12.10 -1.79 25.38
C PRO A 277 12.38 -1.37 23.92
N HIS A 278 12.73 -2.30 23.03
CA HIS A 278 13.03 -2.07 21.62
C HIS A 278 11.82 -2.26 20.70
N VAL A 279 10.62 -2.47 21.26
CA VAL A 279 9.39 -2.66 20.50
C VAL A 279 8.33 -1.63 20.89
N PRO A 280 7.32 -1.40 20.04
CA PRO A 280 6.22 -0.51 20.36
C PRO A 280 5.49 -0.94 21.63
N PRO A 281 5.05 0.02 22.46
CA PRO A 281 5.11 1.46 22.23
C PRO A 281 6.42 2.13 22.72
N CYS A 282 7.34 1.41 23.38
CA CYS A 282 8.54 2.01 23.98
C CYS A 282 9.62 2.44 22.97
N ALA A 283 9.69 1.78 21.83
CA ALA A 283 10.56 2.15 20.72
C ALA A 283 9.91 1.72 19.40
N ALA A 284 10.55 2.05 18.29
CA ALA A 284 10.08 1.64 16.97
C ALA A 284 8.61 2.05 16.67
N PHE A 285 8.16 3.16 17.26
CA PHE A 285 6.77 3.61 17.24
C PHE A 285 6.70 5.10 16.89
N VAL A 286 5.83 5.42 15.94
CA VAL A 286 5.30 6.75 15.65
C VAL A 286 3.79 6.58 15.41
N GLU A 287 3.01 7.61 15.68
CA GLU A 287 1.56 7.58 15.54
C GLU A 287 1.12 7.91 14.12
N ILE A 288 0.06 7.25 13.66
CA ILE A 288 -0.46 7.34 12.29
C ILE A 288 -0.90 8.75 11.94
N MET A 289 -1.05 9.66 12.91
CA MET A 289 -1.51 11.03 12.72
C MET A 289 -0.55 11.88 11.87
N ALA A 290 0.75 11.85 12.14
CA ALA A 290 1.75 12.68 11.44
C ALA A 290 3.01 11.92 10.97
N PRO A 291 2.90 10.68 10.44
CA PRO A 291 4.06 9.93 10.03
C PRO A 291 4.68 10.49 8.75
N VAL A 292 5.99 10.30 8.66
CA VAL A 292 6.83 10.58 7.51
C VAL A 292 7.64 9.34 7.20
N PHE A 293 7.53 8.85 5.97
CA PHE A 293 8.19 7.64 5.50
C PHE A 293 9.28 8.00 4.50
N SER A 294 10.43 7.33 4.57
CA SER A 294 11.31 7.21 3.41
C SER A 294 10.60 6.44 2.30
N ARG A 295 11.06 6.62 1.05
CA ARG A 295 10.58 5.85 -0.11
C ARG A 295 10.54 4.34 0.14
N ASP A 296 11.63 3.80 0.69
CA ASP A 296 11.80 2.35 0.87
C ASP A 296 10.89 1.82 1.98
N ALA A 297 10.79 2.56 3.09
CA ALA A 297 9.85 2.21 4.16
C ALA A 297 8.40 2.25 3.66
N TRP A 298 8.03 3.29 2.90
CA TRP A 298 6.69 3.40 2.34
C TRP A 298 6.35 2.23 1.40
N ARG A 299 7.30 1.77 0.58
CA ARG A 299 7.10 0.61 -0.30
C ARG A 299 6.64 -0.61 0.49
N CYS A 300 7.22 -0.87 1.66
CA CYS A 300 6.78 -1.95 2.54
C CYS A 300 5.43 -1.63 3.22
N VAL A 301 5.28 -0.44 3.81
CA VAL A 301 4.07 -0.04 4.55
C VAL A 301 2.83 -0.07 3.66
N TRP A 302 2.96 0.34 2.40
CA TRP A 302 1.85 0.28 1.45
C TRP A 302 1.31 -1.15 1.25
N HIS A 303 2.18 -2.16 1.23
CA HIS A 303 1.78 -3.57 1.12
C HIS A 303 1.18 -4.11 2.41
N MET A 304 1.54 -3.53 3.56
CA MET A 304 0.94 -3.86 4.85
C MET A 304 -0.51 -3.37 4.96
N ILE A 305 -0.84 -2.21 4.38
CA ILE A 305 -2.20 -1.66 4.40
C ILE A 305 -3.16 -2.57 3.64
N GLN A 306 -4.24 -2.97 4.32
CA GLN A 306 -5.28 -3.86 3.79
C GLN A 306 -6.35 -3.06 3.02
N ASN A 307 -6.82 -3.58 1.89
CA ASN A 307 -7.76 -2.85 1.03
C ASN A 307 -9.13 -2.55 1.67
N ASP A 308 -9.57 -3.40 2.60
CA ASP A 308 -10.87 -3.38 3.28
C ASP A 308 -10.84 -2.77 4.69
N LEU A 309 -9.65 -2.51 5.24
CA LEU A 309 -9.47 -1.86 6.55
C LEU A 309 -9.03 -0.42 6.32
N VAL A 310 -9.94 0.52 6.55
CA VAL A 310 -9.81 1.89 6.04
C VAL A 310 -9.33 2.87 7.11
N HIS A 311 -9.48 2.56 8.40
CA HIS A 311 -9.14 3.51 9.47
C HIS A 311 -7.65 3.50 9.86
N GLY A 312 -6.95 2.41 9.58
CA GLY A 312 -5.51 2.26 9.87
C GLY A 312 -5.12 2.14 11.34
N TRP A 313 -6.09 2.05 12.26
CA TRP A 313 -5.80 1.83 13.69
C TRP A 313 -5.01 0.54 13.89
N GLY A 314 -3.90 0.64 14.62
CA GLY A 314 -2.98 -0.46 14.85
C GLY A 314 -1.83 -0.58 13.86
N LEU A 315 -1.83 0.17 12.75
CA LEU A 315 -0.71 0.19 11.80
C LEU A 315 0.58 0.64 12.50
N ASP A 316 0.50 1.60 13.42
CA ASP A 316 1.62 2.15 14.21
C ASP A 316 2.47 1.09 14.89
N PHE A 317 1.81 0.06 15.43
CA PHE A 317 2.46 -1.04 16.13
C PHE A 317 3.16 -2.02 15.16
N ALA A 318 2.75 -2.01 13.89
CA ALA A 318 3.28 -2.89 12.86
C ALA A 318 4.34 -2.22 11.98
N LEU A 319 4.43 -0.88 11.96
CA LEU A 319 5.40 -0.13 11.14
C LEU A 319 6.85 -0.63 11.31
N ARG A 320 7.22 -1.08 12.51
CA ARG A 320 8.53 -1.68 12.81
C ARG A 320 8.92 -2.83 11.88
N LYS A 321 7.95 -3.54 11.29
CA LYS A 321 8.20 -4.68 10.39
C LYS A 321 8.77 -4.25 9.04
N CYS A 322 8.74 -2.96 8.72
CA CYS A 322 9.18 -2.41 7.44
C CYS A 322 10.58 -1.80 7.46
N VAL A 323 11.29 -1.88 8.60
CA VAL A 323 12.58 -1.24 8.79
C VAL A 323 13.45 -2.07 9.74
N GLU A 324 14.74 -2.21 9.44
CA GLU A 324 15.70 -2.98 10.26
C GLU A 324 17.01 -2.21 10.46
N PRO A 325 17.52 -2.05 11.70
CA PRO A 325 16.85 -2.32 12.97
C PRO A 325 15.82 -1.23 13.32
N ALA A 326 14.58 -1.62 13.62
CA ALA A 326 13.46 -0.68 13.74
C ALA A 326 13.64 0.37 14.85
N HIS A 327 14.15 -0.03 16.01
CA HIS A 327 14.33 0.87 17.17
C HIS A 327 15.42 1.93 16.96
N GLU A 328 16.28 1.79 15.95
CA GLU A 328 17.29 2.79 15.60
C GLU A 328 16.87 3.68 14.43
N LYS A 329 15.90 3.25 13.64
CA LYS A 329 15.50 3.90 12.39
C LYS A 329 14.10 4.50 12.41
N ILE A 330 13.34 4.23 13.46
CA ILE A 330 12.06 4.86 13.73
C ILE A 330 12.21 5.79 14.93
N GLY A 331 11.81 7.04 14.80
CA GLY A 331 11.98 8.00 15.88
C GLY A 331 11.22 9.31 15.71
N VAL A 332 11.23 10.09 16.78
CA VAL A 332 10.56 11.39 16.87
C VAL A 332 11.59 12.49 16.78
N VAL A 333 11.31 13.49 15.96
CA VAL A 333 12.15 14.68 15.80
C VAL A 333 11.66 15.76 16.76
N ASP A 334 12.35 15.94 17.87
CA ASP A 334 11.98 16.82 18.97
C ASP A 334 12.19 18.31 18.69
N ALA A 335 13.22 18.62 17.90
CA ALA A 335 13.56 19.99 17.54
C ALA A 335 12.55 20.63 16.58
N GLN A 336 11.66 19.83 15.97
CA GLN A 336 10.60 20.25 15.06
C GLN A 336 9.30 19.63 15.54
N TRP A 337 8.39 20.43 16.09
CA TRP A 337 7.21 19.90 16.77
C TRP A 337 5.90 20.49 16.28
N ILE A 338 4.84 19.74 16.52
CA ILE A 338 3.47 20.06 16.15
C ILE A 338 2.56 19.94 17.37
N VAL A 339 1.35 20.49 17.25
CA VAL A 339 0.32 20.47 18.28
C VAL A 339 -0.89 19.72 17.77
N HIS A 340 -1.38 18.72 18.50
CA HIS A 340 -2.66 18.08 18.16
C HIS A 340 -3.81 18.99 18.60
N GLN A 341 -4.57 19.54 17.66
CA GLN A 341 -5.66 20.47 17.95
C GLN A 341 -6.97 19.74 18.26
N GLY A 342 -7.12 18.48 17.82
CA GLY A 342 -8.30 17.66 18.05
C GLY A 342 -9.55 18.24 17.37
N ILE A 343 -9.39 18.86 16.20
CA ILE A 343 -10.49 19.43 15.44
C ILE A 343 -11.36 18.29 14.93
N PRO A 344 -12.67 18.25 15.25
CA PRO A 344 -13.50 17.15 14.83
C PRO A 344 -13.62 17.07 13.30
N SER A 345 -13.40 15.87 12.76
CA SER A 345 -13.44 15.64 11.32
C SER A 345 -14.36 14.49 10.93
N LEU A 346 -13.89 13.57 10.08
CA LEU A 346 -14.64 12.45 9.52
C LEU A 346 -15.31 11.57 10.60
N GLY A 347 -14.74 11.52 11.82
CA GLY A 347 -15.32 10.82 12.96
C GLY A 347 -16.77 11.23 13.27
N ASN A 348 -17.16 12.47 13.03
CA ASN A 348 -18.52 12.94 13.30
C ASN A 348 -19.53 12.62 12.19
N GLN A 349 -19.10 12.05 11.06
CA GLN A 349 -19.94 11.78 9.89
C GLN A 349 -20.40 10.31 9.79
N GLY A 350 -20.14 9.52 10.83
CA GLY A 350 -20.57 8.12 10.92
C GLY A 350 -22.02 7.94 11.35
N GLU A 351 -22.39 6.69 11.56
CA GLU A 351 -23.69 6.28 12.09
C GLU A 351 -23.45 5.34 13.27
N THR A 352 -24.35 5.35 14.23
CA THR A 352 -24.29 4.46 15.40
C THR A 352 -25.56 3.62 15.47
N ALA A 353 -25.40 2.32 15.73
CA ALA A 353 -26.53 1.42 15.96
C ALA A 353 -27.16 1.64 17.35
N GLU A 354 -26.43 2.24 18.29
CA GLU A 354 -26.92 2.55 19.63
C GLU A 354 -27.73 3.85 19.66
N VAL A 355 -28.99 3.74 20.12
CA VAL A 355 -29.90 4.88 20.28
C VAL A 355 -29.33 5.91 21.27
N GLY A 356 -29.23 7.17 20.85
CA GLY A 356 -28.80 8.29 21.70
C GLY A 356 -27.28 8.49 21.80
N LYS A 357 -26.46 7.66 21.15
CA LYS A 357 -25.00 7.90 21.07
C LYS A 357 -24.66 8.87 19.93
N PRO A 358 -23.56 9.63 20.04
CA PRO A 358 -23.11 10.50 18.95
C PRO A 358 -22.49 9.66 17.80
N PRO A 359 -22.59 10.11 16.53
CA PRO A 359 -22.00 9.47 15.34
C PRO A 359 -20.57 8.92 15.50
N ARG A 360 -19.71 9.67 16.20
CA ARG A 360 -18.31 9.28 16.48
C ARG A 360 -18.14 7.97 17.22
N HIS A 361 -19.16 7.50 17.95
CA HIS A 361 -19.10 6.18 18.60
C HIS A 361 -19.05 5.07 17.56
N GLY A 362 -19.93 5.08 16.56
CA GLY A 362 -19.94 4.04 15.53
C GLY A 362 -18.65 4.01 14.71
N VAL A 363 -18.06 5.18 14.41
CA VAL A 363 -16.73 5.25 13.78
C VAL A 363 -15.67 4.61 14.68
N LYS A 364 -15.65 4.96 15.97
CA LYS A 364 -14.67 4.39 16.92
C LYS A 364 -14.83 2.87 17.09
N ASP A 365 -16.05 2.36 17.07
CA ASP A 365 -16.32 0.93 17.14
C ASP A 365 -15.85 0.20 15.88
N ARG A 366 -16.03 0.82 14.71
CA ARG A 366 -15.44 0.35 13.46
C ARG A 366 -13.91 0.36 13.53
N CYS A 367 -13.29 1.43 14.02
CA CYS A 367 -11.83 1.49 14.21
C CYS A 367 -11.30 0.33 15.08
N ARG A 368 -11.94 0.07 16.22
CA ARG A 368 -11.58 -1.04 17.12
C ARG A 368 -11.74 -2.39 16.44
N THR A 369 -12.83 -2.58 15.71
CA THR A 369 -13.10 -3.82 14.96
C THR A 369 -12.03 -4.06 13.90
N GLU A 370 -11.72 -3.04 13.10
CA GLU A 370 -10.68 -3.14 12.07
C GLU A 370 -9.29 -3.38 12.66
N TRP A 371 -8.96 -2.75 13.80
CA TRP A 371 -7.70 -2.99 14.50
C TRP A 371 -7.57 -4.46 14.94
N THR A 372 -8.60 -5.02 15.59
CA THR A 372 -8.61 -6.44 15.98
C THR A 372 -8.47 -7.36 14.75
N MET A 373 -9.16 -7.04 13.65
CA MET A 373 -9.04 -7.80 12.40
C MET A 373 -7.62 -7.74 11.83
N PHE A 374 -7.00 -6.56 11.83
CA PHE A 374 -5.62 -6.37 11.37
C PHE A 374 -4.63 -7.18 12.20
N GLN A 375 -4.70 -7.09 13.53
CA GLN A 375 -3.83 -7.84 14.45
C GLN A 375 -3.95 -9.35 14.20
N ASN A 376 -5.18 -9.87 14.10
CA ASN A 376 -5.42 -11.28 13.84
C ASN A 376 -4.87 -11.73 12.49
N ARG A 377 -5.06 -10.92 11.43
CA ARG A 377 -4.52 -11.23 10.09
C ARG A 377 -3.01 -11.27 10.09
N LEU A 378 -2.36 -10.28 10.72
CA LEU A 378 -0.91 -10.22 10.80
C LEU A 378 -0.36 -11.42 11.57
N ALA A 379 -0.88 -11.70 12.77
CA ALA A 379 -0.44 -12.82 13.59
C ALA A 379 -0.65 -14.18 12.90
N TYR A 380 -1.80 -14.38 12.23
CA TYR A 380 -2.06 -15.59 11.46
C TYR A 380 -1.08 -15.77 10.30
N ALA A 381 -0.83 -14.70 9.53
CA ALA A 381 0.09 -14.72 8.40
C ALA A 381 1.53 -15.01 8.85
N GLU A 382 1.99 -14.38 9.94
CA GLU A 382 3.31 -14.65 10.51
C GLU A 382 3.44 -16.10 10.98
N ASN A 383 2.47 -16.60 11.74
CA ASN A 383 2.49 -17.99 12.20
C ASN A 383 2.50 -18.98 11.02
N ALA A 384 1.64 -18.77 10.01
CA ALA A 384 1.63 -19.59 8.81
C ALA A 384 2.97 -19.57 8.06
N TYR A 385 3.63 -18.40 7.99
CA TYR A 385 4.94 -18.28 7.38
C TYR A 385 6.00 -19.06 8.16
N TYR A 386 6.15 -18.84 9.47
CA TYR A 386 7.14 -19.54 10.29
C TYR A 386 6.91 -21.05 10.31
N LYS A 387 5.65 -21.48 10.37
CA LYS A 387 5.30 -22.90 10.25
C LYS A 387 5.73 -23.48 8.91
N SER A 388 5.60 -22.74 7.81
CA SER A 388 6.06 -23.20 6.49
C SER A 388 7.58 -23.29 6.39
N MET A 389 8.30 -22.53 7.22
CA MET A 389 9.76 -22.60 7.41
C MET A 389 10.19 -23.67 8.42
N GLY A 390 9.26 -24.41 9.03
CA GLY A 390 9.55 -25.41 10.06
C GLY A 390 9.90 -24.83 11.44
N ILE A 391 9.60 -23.55 11.68
CA ILE A 391 9.83 -22.87 12.96
C ILE A 391 8.51 -22.90 13.76
N ASP A 392 8.54 -23.50 14.95
CA ASP A 392 7.38 -23.55 15.85
C ASP A 392 7.32 -22.31 16.74
N MET A 393 6.40 -21.40 16.41
CA MET A 393 6.10 -20.17 17.14
C MET A 393 5.26 -20.42 18.41
N SER A 394 4.76 -21.64 18.68
CA SER A 394 3.93 -21.91 19.86
C SER A 394 4.65 -21.69 21.20
N ASN A 395 5.99 -21.73 21.17
CA ASN A 395 6.85 -21.43 22.33
C ASN A 395 7.34 -19.97 22.37
N SER A 396 7.12 -19.17 21.32
CA SER A 396 7.33 -17.73 21.40
C SER A 396 6.05 -17.14 21.97
N THR A 397 6.07 -16.75 23.24
CA THR A 397 5.01 -15.95 23.84
C THR A 397 4.66 -14.80 22.89
N SER A 398 3.40 -14.74 22.45
CA SER A 398 2.85 -13.55 21.82
C SER A 398 3.15 -12.34 22.70
N PRO A 399 3.74 -11.26 22.17
CA PRO A 399 3.94 -10.02 22.90
C PRO A 399 2.63 -9.33 23.26
#